data_AF-E3HSN4-F1
#
_entry.id   AF-E3HSN4-F1
#
_cell.length_a   1.000
_cell.length_b   1.000
_cell.length_c   1.000
_cell.angle_alpha   90.00
_cell.angle_beta   90.00
_cell.angle_gamma   90.00
#
_symmetry.space_group_name_H-M   'P 1'
#
loop_
_entity.id
_entity.type
_entity.pdbx_description
1 polymer ?
#
loop_
_entity_poly.entity_id
_entity_poly.type
_entity_poly.pdbx_seq_one_letter_code
_entity_poly.pdbx_strand_id
1 'polypeptide(L)'
;MKLTTLKPRIAIAGSRLAAAPTPSAKRMTGRKLQERRLHVWSADPHCAHCRTLTIYPYGFELDHKVSLFDGGEDTDANTQILCVSRDVNGRKTGCHDAKTRRDMGYRGRE
;
A
#
# COMPACT_ATOMS: atom_id res chain seq x y z
N MET A 1 46.13 5.95 -47.29
CA MET A 1 46.45 4.84 -46.35
C MET A 1 45.41 4.82 -45.25
N LYS A 2 44.82 3.66 -44.94
CA LYS A 2 43.72 3.55 -43.96
C LYS A 2 44.26 2.84 -42.72
N LEU A 3 44.30 3.56 -41.60
CA LEU A 3 44.77 3.00 -40.33
C LEU A 3 43.70 2.07 -39.75
N THR A 4 44.08 0.82 -39.49
CA THR A 4 43.23 -0.18 -38.85
C THR A 4 43.45 -0.13 -37.34
N THR A 5 42.38 0.10 -36.58
CA THR A 5 42.44 0.13 -35.10
C THR A 5 42.25 -1.28 -34.53
N LEU A 6 43.00 -1.58 -33.46
CA LEU A 6 42.92 -2.85 -32.75
C LEU A 6 41.65 -2.93 -31.90
N LYS A 7 41.05 -4.12 -31.85
CA LYS A 7 39.84 -4.39 -31.08
C LYS A 7 40.14 -4.30 -29.58
N PRO A 8 39.41 -3.49 -28.80
CA PRO A 8 39.66 -3.35 -27.37
C PRO A 8 39.47 -4.70 -26.65
N ARG A 9 40.45 -5.08 -25.83
CA ARG A 9 40.50 -6.37 -25.12
C ARG A 9 39.92 -6.32 -23.71
N ILE A 10 39.46 -5.16 -23.26
CA ILE A 10 38.90 -4.96 -21.92
C ILE A 10 37.39 -5.10 -22.01
N ALA A 11 36.85 -6.12 -21.33
CA ALA A 11 35.41 -6.27 -21.18
C ALA A 11 34.91 -5.25 -20.16
N ILE A 12 33.87 -4.48 -20.52
CA ILE A 12 33.20 -3.56 -19.60
C ILE A 12 32.46 -4.42 -18.58
N ALA A 13 32.81 -4.31 -17.30
CA ALA A 13 32.05 -4.94 -16.23
C ALA A 13 30.65 -4.32 -16.20
N GLY A 14 29.62 -5.14 -16.47
CA GLY A 14 28.24 -4.68 -16.39
C GLY A 14 27.92 -4.19 -14.99
N SER A 15 27.34 -2.99 -14.87
CA SER A 15 26.83 -2.46 -13.61
C SER A 15 25.71 -3.36 -13.10
N ARG A 16 26.03 -4.32 -12.24
CA ARG A 16 25.08 -5.19 -11.54
C ARG A 16 24.65 -4.61 -10.19
N LEU A 17 24.67 -3.29 -10.03
CA LEU A 17 24.10 -2.68 -8.84
C LEU A 17 22.57 -2.76 -8.96
N ALA A 18 21.97 -3.71 -8.24
CA ALA A 18 20.54 -3.73 -8.05
C ALA A 18 20.12 -2.41 -7.40
N ALA A 19 19.18 -1.70 -8.03
CA ALA A 19 18.64 -0.47 -7.46
C ALA A 19 18.10 -0.76 -6.06
N ALA A 20 18.42 0.11 -5.09
CA ALA A 20 17.89 -0.02 -3.75
C ALA A 20 16.35 -0.09 -3.82
N PRO A 21 15.72 -1.07 -3.15
CA PRO A 21 14.28 -1.22 -3.23
C PRO A 21 13.62 0.05 -2.69
N THR A 22 12.77 0.67 -3.51
CA THR A 22 11.97 1.81 -3.08
C THR A 22 10.95 1.35 -2.03
N PRO A 23 10.44 2.24 -1.16
CA PRO A 23 9.38 1.91 -0.21
C PRO A 23 8.15 1.28 -0.88
N SER A 24 7.88 1.66 -2.13
CA SER A 24 6.81 1.07 -2.95
C SER A 24 7.10 -0.37 -3.38
N ALA A 25 8.38 -0.73 -3.62
CA ALA A 25 8.78 -2.08 -3.98
C ALA A 25 8.70 -3.07 -2.80
N LYS A 26 8.62 -2.57 -1.56
CA LYS A 26 8.39 -3.39 -0.36
C LYS A 26 6.93 -3.74 -0.08
N ARG A 27 5.96 -3.09 -0.74
CA ARG A 27 4.53 -3.29 -0.43
C ARG A 27 4.05 -4.66 -0.90
N MET A 28 3.29 -5.34 -0.05
CA MET A 28 2.66 -6.62 -0.37
C MET A 28 1.62 -6.46 -1.49
N THR A 29 1.71 -7.31 -2.52
CA THR A 29 0.78 -7.28 -3.67
C THR A 29 0.27 -8.67 -4.02
N GLY A 30 -0.73 -8.73 -4.92
CA GLY A 30 -1.22 -9.96 -5.51
C GLY A 30 -1.81 -10.94 -4.49
N ARG A 31 -1.52 -12.23 -4.67
CA ARG A 31 -2.07 -13.33 -3.86
C ARG A 31 -1.84 -13.14 -2.35
N LYS A 32 -0.62 -12.74 -1.96
CA LYS A 32 -0.28 -12.52 -0.54
C LYS A 32 -1.15 -11.44 0.09
N LEU A 33 -1.41 -10.36 -0.63
CA LEU A 33 -2.30 -9.29 -0.16
C LEU A 33 -3.74 -9.79 0.01
N GLN A 34 -4.24 -10.61 -0.91
CA GLN A 34 -5.59 -11.19 -0.80
C GLN A 34 -5.70 -12.17 0.36
N GLU A 35 -4.69 -13.02 0.57
CA GLU A 35 -4.61 -13.92 1.72
C GLU A 35 -4.61 -13.15 3.05
N ARG A 36 -3.84 -12.06 3.13
CA ARG A 36 -3.84 -11.17 4.30
C ARG A 36 -5.19 -10.49 4.51
N ARG A 37 -5.82 -9.97 3.46
CA ARG A 37 -7.16 -9.36 3.54
C ARG A 37 -8.18 -10.34 4.11
N LEU A 38 -8.16 -11.59 3.64
CA LEU A 38 -9.05 -12.63 4.15
C LEU A 38 -8.70 -12.96 5.61
N HIS A 39 -7.42 -13.16 5.93
CA HIS A 39 -6.98 -13.50 7.30
C HIS A 39 -7.44 -12.47 8.33
N VAL A 40 -7.16 -11.18 8.08
CA VAL A 40 -7.53 -10.10 9.00
C VAL A 40 -9.05 -9.95 9.11
N TRP A 41 -9.77 -10.08 7.98
CA TRP A 41 -11.23 -10.02 7.96
C TRP A 41 -11.91 -11.18 8.66
N SER A 42 -11.40 -12.40 8.50
CA SER A 42 -11.93 -13.58 9.18
C SER A 42 -11.69 -13.54 10.70
N ALA A 43 -10.70 -12.80 11.19
CA ALA A 43 -10.44 -12.63 12.61
C ALA A 43 -11.44 -11.66 13.27
N ASP A 44 -11.70 -10.50 12.65
CA ASP A 44 -12.77 -9.57 13.06
C ASP A 44 -13.28 -8.80 11.84
N PRO A 45 -14.48 -9.09 11.32
CA PRO A 45 -14.98 -8.49 10.08
C PRO A 45 -15.55 -7.07 10.28
N HIS A 46 -15.44 -6.49 11.46
CA HIS A 46 -15.98 -5.16 11.78
C HIS A 46 -14.97 -4.05 11.53
N CYS A 47 -15.47 -2.87 11.14
CA CYS A 47 -14.66 -1.67 11.06
C CYS A 47 -14.04 -1.34 12.43
N ALA A 48 -12.73 -1.11 12.48
CA ALA A 48 -12.02 -0.79 13.72
C ALA A 48 -12.49 0.51 14.37
N HIS A 49 -13.04 1.46 13.59
CA HIS A 49 -13.51 2.74 14.10
C HIS A 49 -15.00 2.72 14.47
N CYS A 50 -15.89 2.32 13.56
CA CYS A 50 -17.34 2.41 13.78
C CYS A 50 -18.00 1.08 14.17
N ARG A 51 -17.24 -0.03 14.22
CA ARG A 51 -17.71 -1.38 14.55
C ARG A 51 -18.82 -1.94 13.65
N THR A 52 -19.16 -1.26 12.55
CA THR A 52 -20.06 -1.82 11.53
C THR A 52 -19.43 -3.04 10.87
N LEU A 53 -20.22 -4.11 10.69
CA LEU A 53 -19.82 -5.29 9.94
C LEU A 53 -19.49 -4.89 8.49
N THR A 54 -18.32 -5.27 8.00
CA THR A 54 -17.87 -4.95 6.65
C THR A 54 -18.08 -6.14 5.70
N ILE A 55 -18.42 -5.83 4.45
CA ILE A 55 -18.68 -6.84 3.42
C ILE A 55 -17.36 -7.24 2.75
N TYR A 56 -17.05 -8.53 2.72
CA TYR A 56 -15.90 -9.03 1.96
C TYR A 56 -16.25 -9.20 0.46
N PRO A 57 -15.35 -8.88 -0.49
CA PRO A 57 -14.04 -8.24 -0.31
C PRO A 57 -14.06 -6.71 -0.42
N TYR A 58 -15.20 -6.09 -0.75
CA TYR A 58 -15.26 -4.70 -1.25
C TYR A 58 -15.74 -3.64 -0.25
N GLY A 59 -16.36 -4.04 0.86
CA GLY A 59 -16.91 -3.14 1.88
C GLY A 59 -15.87 -2.59 2.87
N PHE A 60 -14.60 -2.92 2.67
CA PHE A 60 -13.51 -2.41 3.49
C PHE A 60 -12.21 -2.24 2.71
N GLU A 61 -11.35 -1.41 3.28
CA GLU A 61 -9.95 -1.37 2.96
C GLU A 61 -9.11 -1.77 4.17
N LEU A 62 -8.03 -2.47 3.88
CA LEU A 62 -7.05 -2.90 4.85
C LEU A 62 -6.03 -1.77 4.98
N ASP A 63 -6.07 -1.05 6.10
CA ASP A 63 -5.33 0.18 6.31
C ASP A 63 -4.37 0.06 7.51
N HIS A 64 -3.30 0.85 7.49
CA HIS A 64 -2.34 0.88 8.59
C HIS A 64 -2.85 1.76 9.73
N LYS A 65 -2.68 1.37 10.99
CA LYS A 65 -3.02 2.20 12.16
C LYS A 65 -2.13 3.44 12.23
N VAL A 66 -0.82 3.25 12.12
CA VAL A 66 0.17 4.28 11.85
C VAL A 66 0.56 4.18 10.38
N SER A 67 0.46 5.28 9.64
CA SER A 67 0.76 5.27 8.20
C SER A 67 2.21 4.88 7.94
N LEU A 68 2.49 4.22 6.81
CA LEU A 68 3.88 3.90 6.43
C LEU A 68 4.74 5.16 6.22
N PHE A 69 4.11 6.30 5.88
CA PHE A 69 4.80 7.58 5.71
C PHE A 69 5.26 8.15 7.07
N ASP A 70 4.44 7.95 8.11
CA ASP A 70 4.73 8.37 9.48
C ASP A 70 5.56 7.34 10.27
N GLY A 71 6.20 6.40 9.58
CA GLY A 71 7.07 5.38 10.19
C GLY A 71 6.36 4.12 10.68
N GLY A 72 5.10 3.91 10.31
CA GLY A 72 4.38 2.67 10.60
C GLY A 72 4.99 1.45 9.90
N GLU A 73 4.90 0.29 10.56
CA GLU A 73 5.37 -0.98 10.00
C GLU A 73 4.29 -1.68 9.18
N ASP A 74 4.68 -2.47 8.16
CA ASP A 74 3.75 -3.30 7.38
C ASP A 74 3.51 -4.66 8.06
N THR A 75 2.92 -4.63 9.25
CA THR A 75 2.62 -5.82 10.08
C THR A 75 1.14 -5.94 10.38
N ASP A 76 0.65 -7.15 10.67
CA ASP A 76 -0.76 -7.38 10.99
C ASP A 76 -1.20 -6.62 12.26
N ALA A 77 -0.28 -6.44 13.22
CA ALA A 77 -0.51 -5.63 14.42
C ALA A 77 -0.79 -4.15 14.09
N ASN A 78 -0.09 -3.60 13.09
CA ASN A 78 -0.32 -2.24 12.59
C ASN A 78 -1.41 -2.18 11.52
N THR A 79 -2.18 -3.25 11.30
CA THR A 79 -3.21 -3.29 10.26
C THR A 79 -4.61 -3.32 10.87
N GLN A 80 -5.56 -2.69 10.20
CA GLN A 80 -6.95 -2.62 10.62
C GLN A 80 -7.91 -2.59 9.44
N ILE A 81 -9.13 -3.07 9.66
CA ILE A 81 -10.22 -3.01 8.68
C ILE A 81 -10.96 -1.69 8.88
N LEU A 82 -11.06 -0.90 7.82
CA LEU A 82 -11.87 0.32 7.82
C LEU A 82 -12.92 0.25 6.73
N CYS A 83 -14.17 0.54 7.11
CA CYS A 83 -15.28 0.53 6.18
C CYS A 83 -15.07 1.55 5.06
N VAL A 84 -15.49 1.16 3.86
CA VAL A 84 -15.55 2.02 2.69
C VAL A 84 -16.91 1.88 2.02
N SER A 85 -17.43 3.02 1.58
CA SER A 85 -18.66 3.12 0.81
C SER A 85 -18.47 4.16 -0.29
N ARG A 86 -19.44 4.26 -1.20
CA ARG A 86 -19.52 5.35 -2.18
C ARG A 86 -20.83 6.08 -2.01
N ASP A 87 -20.78 7.41 -2.09
CA ASP A 87 -21.99 8.22 -2.12
C ASP A 87 -22.64 8.24 -3.53
N VAL A 88 -23.73 9.00 -3.67
CA VAL A 88 -24.48 9.16 -4.93
C VAL A 88 -23.65 9.72 -6.08
N ASN A 89 -22.55 10.42 -5.77
CA ASN A 89 -21.62 10.98 -6.75
C ASN A 89 -20.41 10.07 -6.99
N GLY A 90 -20.43 8.84 -6.44
CA GLY A 90 -19.34 7.89 -6.53
C GLY A 90 -18.12 8.23 -5.65
N ARG A 91 -18.19 9.25 -4.81
CA ARG A 91 -17.09 9.65 -3.92
C ARG A 91 -16.95 8.63 -2.80
N LYS A 92 -15.70 8.24 -2.50
CA LYS A 92 -15.39 7.37 -1.36
C LYS A 92 -15.81 8.03 -0.05
N THR A 93 -16.53 7.29 0.77
CA THR A 93 -17.00 7.66 2.10
C THR A 93 -16.68 6.54 3.09
N GLY A 94 -16.86 6.80 4.39
CA GLY A 94 -16.59 5.85 5.47
C GLY A 94 -15.34 6.17 6.29
N CYS A 95 -15.01 5.27 7.23
CA CYS A 95 -13.94 5.50 8.20
C CYS A 95 -12.55 5.56 7.56
N HIS A 96 -12.32 4.82 6.47
CA HIS A 96 -11.05 4.91 5.76
C HIS A 96 -10.84 6.30 5.16
N ASP A 97 -11.84 6.86 4.47
CA ASP A 97 -11.73 8.20 3.87
C ASP A 97 -11.51 9.27 4.96
N ALA A 98 -12.21 9.14 6.09
CA ALA A 98 -12.00 10.01 7.25
C ALA A 98 -10.58 9.90 7.82
N LYS A 99 -10.02 8.70 7.93
CA LYS A 99 -8.63 8.50 8.39
C LYS A 99 -7.63 9.09 7.40
N THR A 100 -7.75 8.77 6.10
CA THR A 100 -6.86 9.33 5.07
C THR A 100 -6.83 10.86 5.11
N ARG A 101 -7.98 11.51 5.30
CA ARG A 101 -8.05 12.97 5.44
C ARG A 101 -7.30 13.48 6.68
N ARG A 102 -7.40 12.79 7.81
CA ARG A 102 -6.66 13.13 9.04
C ARG A 102 -5.15 12.93 8.87
N ASP A 103 -4.74 11.80 8.31
CA ASP A 103 -3.32 11.48 8.07
C ASP A 103 -2.67 12.49 7.12
N MET A 104 -3.41 13.00 6.13
CA MET A 104 -2.95 14.06 5.22
C MET A 104 -3.04 15.47 5.81
N GLY A 105 -3.52 15.63 7.04
CA GLY A 105 -3.67 16.95 7.69
C GLY A 105 -4.76 17.84 7.09
N TYR A 106 -5.72 17.29 6.35
CA TYR A 106 -6.83 18.07 5.81
C TYR A 106 -7.80 18.48 6.93
N ARG A 107 -8.10 19.79 7.00
CA ARG A 107 -9.18 20.30 7.87
C ARG A 107 -10.52 19.68 7.45
N GLY A 108 -11.32 19.28 8.44
CA GLY A 108 -12.69 18.84 8.21
C GLY A 108 -13.46 19.91 7.45
N ARG A 109 -14.22 19.52 6.42
CA ARG A 109 -15.16 20.43 5.77
C ARG A 109 -16.33 20.59 6.75
N GLU A 110 -16.42 21.76 7.36
CA GLU A 110 -17.56 22.23 8.16
C GLU A 110 -18.82 22.30 7.29
#